data_AF-A0A933G5Q0-F1
#
_entry.id   AF-A0A933G5Q0-F1
#
_cell.length_a   1.000
_cell.length_b   1.000
_cell.length_c   1.000
_cell.angle_alpha   90.00
_cell.angle_beta   90.00
_cell.angle_gamma   90.00
#
_symmetry.space_group_name_H-M   'P 1'
#
loop_
_entity.id
_entity.type
_entity.pdbx_description
1 polymer ?
#
loop_
_entity_poly.entity_id
_entity_poly.type
_entity_poly.pdbx_seq_one_letter_code
_entity_poly.pdbx_strand_id
1 'polypeptide(L)'
;MLPVVAKYVGGKVLTAVLAVTSAVVVIWYYRLPVEERAAIWTAVRGGLIWMGLIAVLPWATFFVPQRVVRADSNLASALMLAAYLVLDVAFALYLTGGRLGNTWQTAILILGFLCAAVYNFVVCEFVADRAEDSL
;
A
#
# COMPACT_ATOMS: atom_id res chain seq x y z
N MET A 1 -21.20 -4.76 -32.00
CA MET A 1 -20.87 -3.33 -32.23
C MET A 1 -21.03 -2.48 -30.98
N LEU A 2 -22.17 -2.52 -30.28
CA LEU A 2 -22.40 -1.85 -28.98
C LEU A 2 -21.26 -1.94 -27.93
N PRO A 3 -20.67 -3.11 -27.62
CA PRO A 3 -19.60 -3.20 -26.62
C PRO A 3 -18.30 -2.50 -27.03
N VAL A 4 -18.00 -2.44 -28.33
CA VAL A 4 -16.81 -1.75 -28.86
C VAL A 4 -16.99 -0.23 -28.76
N VAL A 5 -18.19 0.27 -29.08
CA VAL A 5 -18.54 1.69 -28.95
C VAL A 5 -18.55 2.11 -27.48
N ALA A 6 -19.13 1.29 -26.59
CA ALA A 6 -19.15 1.56 -25.16
C ALA A 6 -17.74 1.64 -24.55
N LYS A 7 -16.83 0.73 -24.94
CA LYS A 7 -15.42 0.76 -24.51
C LYS A 7 -14.71 2.02 -24.99
N TYR A 8 -14.92 2.41 -26.24
CA TYR A 8 -14.27 3.58 -26.83
C TYR A 8 -14.78 4.90 -26.23
N VAL A 9 -16.10 5.05 -26.10
CA VAL A 9 -16.72 6.24 -25.47
C VAL A 9 -16.39 6.29 -23.99
N GLY A 10 -16.51 5.18 -23.27
CA GLY A 10 -16.19 5.07 -21.85
C GLY A 10 -14.73 5.46 -21.56
N GLY A 11 -13.78 4.99 -22.37
CA GLY A 11 -12.37 5.37 -22.24
C GLY A 11 -12.13 6.87 -22.40
N LYS A 12 -12.77 7.50 -23.39
CA LYS A 12 -12.66 8.97 -23.60
C LYS A 12 -13.28 9.76 -22.47
N VAL A 13 -14.47 9.37 -22.03
CA VAL A 13 -15.18 10.03 -20.92
C VAL A 13 -14.36 9.92 -19.65
N LEU A 14 -13.87 8.73 -19.32
CA LEU A 14 -13.01 8.51 -18.15
C LEU A 14 -11.74 9.37 -18.24
N THR A 15 -11.07 9.40 -19.39
CA THR A 15 -9.86 10.21 -19.58
C THR A 15 -10.14 11.69 -19.38
N ALA A 16 -11.25 12.21 -19.93
CA ALA A 16 -11.65 13.60 -19.77
C ALA A 16 -11.96 13.93 -18.29
N VAL A 17 -12.69 13.05 -17.59
CA VAL A 17 -13.00 13.22 -16.16
C VAL A 17 -11.73 13.22 -15.33
N LEU A 18 -10.79 12.29 -15.57
CA LEU A 18 -9.52 12.24 -14.87
C LEU A 18 -8.69 13.49 -15.12
N ALA A 19 -8.57 13.93 -16.38
CA ALA A 19 -7.82 15.14 -16.73
C ALA A 19 -8.37 16.40 -16.03
N VAL A 20 -9.70 16.59 -16.05
CA VAL A 20 -10.35 17.72 -15.37
C VAL A 20 -10.14 17.64 -13.86
N THR A 21 -10.34 16.45 -13.27
CA THR A 21 -10.15 16.24 -11.83
C THR A 21 -8.72 16.53 -11.41
N SER A 22 -7.73 16.02 -12.15
CA SER A 22 -6.31 16.29 -11.91
C SER A 22 -6.00 17.79 -11.98
N ALA A 23 -6.51 18.50 -12.99
CA ALA A 23 -6.32 19.94 -13.11
C ALA A 23 -6.91 20.70 -11.90
N VAL A 24 -8.13 20.34 -11.49
CA VAL A 24 -8.79 20.93 -10.31
C VAL A 24 -7.97 20.69 -9.04
N VAL A 25 -7.48 19.47 -8.81
CA VAL A 25 -6.65 19.12 -7.65
C VAL A 25 -5.36 19.94 -7.64
N VAL A 26 -4.69 20.08 -8.79
CA VAL A 26 -3.46 20.88 -8.92
C VAL A 26 -3.74 22.35 -8.62
N ILE A 27 -4.78 22.93 -9.22
CA ILE A 27 -5.16 24.33 -8.98
C ILE A 27 -5.50 24.56 -7.50
N TRP A 28 -6.27 23.65 -6.91
CA TRP A 28 -6.63 23.69 -5.49
C TRP A 28 -5.38 23.63 -4.60
N TYR A 29 -4.45 22.71 -4.87
CA TYR A 29 -3.20 22.57 -4.13
C TYR A 29 -2.37 23.86 -4.15
N TYR A 30 -2.26 24.54 -5.29
CA TYR A 30 -1.53 25.80 -5.38
C TYR A 30 -2.22 26.98 -4.69
N ARG A 31 -3.52 26.88 -4.43
CA ARG A 31 -4.28 27.88 -3.65
C ARG A 31 -4.17 27.69 -2.14
N LEU A 32 -3.66 26.54 -1.67
CA LEU A 32 -3.49 26.30 -0.24
C LEU A 32 -2.40 27.20 0.37
N PRO A 33 -2.55 27.59 1.65
CA PRO A 33 -1.48 28.18 2.43
C PRO A 33 -0.20 27.33 2.42
N VAL A 34 0.95 27.98 2.54
CA VAL A 34 2.27 27.30 2.52
C VAL A 34 2.35 26.21 3.60
N GLU A 35 1.78 26.47 4.78
CA GLU A 35 1.78 25.53 5.92
C GLU A 35 1.00 24.24 5.60
N GLU A 36 -0.17 24.35 4.97
CA GLU A 36 -0.98 23.20 4.58
C GLU A 36 -0.29 22.37 3.49
N ARG A 37 0.37 23.03 2.53
CA ARG A 37 1.17 22.32 1.51
C ARG A 37 2.34 21.55 2.12
N ALA A 38 3.01 22.14 3.11
CA ALA A 38 4.11 21.48 3.82
C ALA A 38 3.60 20.25 4.61
N ALA A 39 2.42 20.34 5.21
CA ALA A 39 1.78 19.21 5.88
C ALA A 39 1.44 18.07 4.89
N ILE A 40 0.87 18.39 3.72
CA ILE A 40 0.60 17.40 2.66
C ILE A 40 1.91 16.74 2.21
N TRP A 41 2.96 17.53 1.96
CA TRP A 41 4.25 16.99 1.52
C TRP A 41 4.89 16.07 2.57
N THR A 42 4.77 16.44 3.85
CA THR A 42 5.23 15.60 4.96
C THR A 42 4.48 14.27 4.99
N ALA A 43 3.15 14.29 4.82
CA ALA A 43 2.34 13.08 4.76
C ALA A 43 2.68 12.21 3.55
N VAL A 44 2.84 12.80 2.36
CA VAL A 44 3.24 12.09 1.13
C VAL A 44 4.61 11.45 1.30
N ARG A 45 5.60 12.19 1.81
CA ARG A 45 6.95 11.66 2.06
C ARG A 45 6.92 10.50 3.07
N GLY A 46 6.20 10.67 4.17
CA GLY A 46 6.00 9.60 5.16
C GLY A 46 5.36 8.36 4.53
N GLY A 47 4.28 8.54 3.78
CA GLY A 47 3.59 7.47 3.06
C GLY A 47 4.48 6.75 2.04
N LEU A 48 5.30 7.48 1.28
CA LEU A 48 6.25 6.88 0.33
C LEU A 48 7.35 6.08 1.04
N ILE A 49 7.91 6.59 2.14
CA ILE A 49 8.90 5.87 2.95
C ILE A 49 8.28 4.60 3.54
N TRP A 50 7.06 4.71 4.06
CA TRP A 50 6.29 3.62 4.61
C TRP A 50 6.00 2.52 3.57
N MET A 51 5.44 2.90 2.42
CA MET A 51 5.21 1.97 1.30
C MET A 51 6.50 1.34 0.79
N GLY A 52 7.60 2.10 0.74
CA GLY A 52 8.91 1.58 0.38
C GLY A 52 9.40 0.51 1.36
N LEU A 53 9.23 0.72 2.66
CA LEU A 53 9.56 -0.29 3.67
C LEU A 53 8.72 -1.55 3.49
N ILE A 54 7.39 -1.42 3.42
CA ILE A 54 6.48 -2.56 3.22
C ILE A 54 6.86 -3.33 1.96
N ALA A 55 7.11 -2.61 0.86
CA ALA A 55 7.45 -3.21 -0.42
C ALA A 55 8.76 -4.01 -0.34
N VAL A 56 9.74 -3.55 0.43
CA VAL A 56 11.06 -4.20 0.56
C VAL A 56 11.05 -5.32 1.59
N LEU A 57 10.24 -5.21 2.65
CA LEU A 57 10.27 -6.10 3.81
C LEU A 57 10.22 -7.60 3.43
N PRO A 58 9.21 -8.11 2.69
CA PRO A 58 9.14 -9.54 2.39
C PRO A 58 10.30 -10.04 1.52
N TRP A 59 10.92 -9.17 0.71
CA TRP A 59 12.10 -9.51 -0.08
C TRP A 59 13.36 -9.52 0.77
N ALA A 60 13.52 -8.57 1.68
CA ALA A 60 14.64 -8.56 2.60
C ALA A 60 14.62 -9.77 3.55
N THR A 61 13.41 -10.28 3.84
CA THR A 61 13.18 -11.46 4.67
C THR A 61 12.78 -12.69 3.86
N PHE A 62 13.21 -12.83 2.60
CA PHE A 62 12.84 -13.93 1.71
C PHE A 62 13.07 -15.33 2.30
N PHE A 63 14.06 -15.48 3.19
CA PHE A 63 14.37 -16.72 3.89
C PHE A 63 13.35 -17.12 4.97
N VAL A 64 12.47 -16.20 5.40
CA VAL A 64 11.47 -16.43 6.44
C VAL A 64 10.31 -17.24 5.86
N PRO A 65 9.64 -16.84 4.76
CA PRO A 65 8.62 -17.67 4.12
C PRO A 65 9.11 -19.10 3.84
N GLN A 66 10.34 -19.25 3.33
CA GLN A 66 10.93 -20.57 3.07
C GLN A 66 11.00 -21.47 4.31
N ARG A 67 11.36 -20.91 5.47
CA ARG A 67 11.39 -21.68 6.73
C ARG A 67 9.99 -21.99 7.25
N VAL A 68 9.06 -21.07 7.06
CA VAL A 68 7.67 -21.21 7.51
C VAL A 68 6.94 -22.27 6.68
N VAL A 69 7.13 -22.30 5.37
CA VAL A 69 6.57 -23.33 4.47
C VAL A 69 7.07 -24.72 4.85
N ARG A 70 8.38 -24.85 5.15
CA ARG A 70 8.96 -26.12 5.61
C ARG A 70 8.39 -26.62 6.94
N ALA A 71 7.76 -25.75 7.73
CA ALA A 71 7.10 -26.15 8.97
C ALA A 71 5.70 -26.76 8.74
N ASP A 72 5.15 -26.65 7.52
CA ASP A 72 3.85 -27.19 7.09
C ASP A 72 2.73 -26.88 8.11
N SER A 73 2.69 -25.63 8.58
CA SER A 73 1.82 -25.20 9.66
C SER A 73 1.12 -23.89 9.35
N ASN A 74 -0.22 -23.94 9.29
CA ASN A 74 -1.07 -22.75 9.15
C ASN A 74 -0.82 -21.72 10.26
N LEU A 75 -0.50 -22.18 11.47
CA LEU A 75 -0.18 -21.29 12.58
C LEU A 75 1.14 -20.55 12.35
N ALA A 76 2.16 -21.21 11.82
CA ALA A 76 3.44 -20.57 11.49
C ALA A 76 3.26 -19.49 10.42
N SER A 77 2.47 -19.76 9.38
CA SER A 77 2.11 -18.79 8.35
C SER A 77 1.33 -17.60 8.91
N ALA A 78 0.33 -17.86 9.76
CA ALA A 78 -0.44 -16.80 10.41
C ALA A 78 0.44 -15.91 11.31
N LEU A 79 1.36 -16.51 12.08
CA LEU A 79 2.28 -15.78 12.96
C LEU A 79 3.27 -14.92 12.15
N MET A 80 3.78 -15.41 11.03
CA MET A 80 4.65 -14.63 10.14
C MET A 80 3.92 -13.39 9.60
N LEU A 81 2.69 -13.57 9.09
CA LEU A 81 1.89 -12.45 8.57
C LEU A 81 1.52 -11.46 9.68
N ALA A 82 1.19 -11.95 10.88
CA ALA A 82 0.93 -11.10 12.04
C ALA A 82 2.17 -10.29 12.43
N ALA A 83 3.37 -10.88 12.38
CA ALA A 83 4.61 -10.16 12.65
C ALA A 83 4.87 -9.04 11.64
N TYR A 84 4.64 -9.29 10.34
CA TYR A 84 4.75 -8.24 9.31
C TYR A 84 3.73 -7.14 9.51
N LEU A 85 2.49 -7.46 9.85
CA LEU A 85 1.47 -6.47 10.18
C LEU A 85 1.87 -5.63 11.40
N VAL A 86 2.41 -6.24 12.46
CA VAL A 86 2.86 -5.50 13.65
C VAL A 86 4.01 -4.56 13.31
N LEU A 87 5.00 -5.02 12.53
CA LEU A 87 6.09 -4.16 12.07
C LEU A 87 5.58 -3.00 11.22
N ASP A 88 4.61 -3.28 10.34
CA ASP A 88 3.98 -2.30 9.48
C ASP A 88 3.26 -1.20 10.29
N VAL A 89 2.42 -1.62 11.25
CA VAL A 89 1.71 -0.72 12.17
C VAL A 89 2.70 0.08 13.02
N ALA A 90 3.73 -0.57 13.57
CA ALA A 90 4.73 0.10 14.38
C ALA A 90 5.49 1.16 13.58
N PHE A 91 5.84 0.87 12.32
CA PHE A 91 6.56 1.82 11.47
C PHE A 91 5.68 2.98 11.02
N ALA A 92 4.40 2.71 10.69
CA ALA A 92 3.44 3.77 10.40
C ALA A 92 3.26 4.71 11.61
N LEU A 93 3.09 4.16 12.81
CA LEU A 93 2.98 4.95 14.04
C LEU A 93 4.27 5.72 14.35
N TYR A 94 5.44 5.13 14.08
CA TYR A 94 6.72 5.83 14.20
C TYR A 94 6.78 7.05 13.27
N LEU A 95 6.39 6.90 12.00
CA LEU A 95 6.38 7.98 11.02
C LEU A 95 5.36 9.08 11.33
N THR A 96 4.26 8.76 12.02
CA THR A 96 3.28 9.77 12.47
C THR A 96 3.59 10.37 13.84
N GLY A 97 4.71 9.99 14.47
CA GLY A 97 5.05 10.44 15.82
C GLY A 97 4.09 9.95 16.91
N GLY A 98 3.47 8.78 16.69
CA GLY A 98 2.51 8.14 17.59
C GLY A 98 1.13 8.79 17.62
N ARG A 99 0.84 9.75 16.74
CA ARG A 99 -0.45 10.42 16.68
C ARG A 99 -1.33 9.79 15.61
N LEU A 100 -2.56 9.45 16.00
CA LEU A 100 -3.62 9.12 15.06
C LEU A 100 -4.26 10.43 14.58
N GLY A 101 -4.44 10.54 13.28
CA GLY A 101 -4.99 11.71 12.64
C GLY A 101 -6.49 11.90 12.86
N ASN A 102 -7.10 12.78 12.07
CA ASN A 102 -8.56 12.89 12.01
C ASN A 102 -9.20 11.60 11.45
N THR A 103 -10.52 11.47 11.54
CA THR A 103 -11.26 10.26 11.09
C THR A 103 -10.90 9.84 9.66
N TRP A 104 -10.70 10.82 8.76
CA TRP A 104 -10.31 10.55 7.37
C TRP A 104 -8.90 9.99 7.25
N GLN A 105 -7.94 10.56 7.98
CA GLN A 105 -6.55 10.07 8.02
C GLN A 105 -6.50 8.65 8.59
N THR A 106 -7.28 8.35 9.62
CA THR A 106 -7.39 7.00 10.19
C THR A 106 -8.02 6.03 9.20
N ALA A 107 -9.07 6.42 8.47
CA ALA A 107 -9.67 5.58 7.44
C ALA A 107 -8.68 5.27 6.29
N ILE A 108 -7.92 6.27 5.83
CA ILE A 108 -6.87 6.09 4.82
C ILE A 108 -5.77 5.16 5.34
N LEU A 109 -5.38 5.31 6.61
CA LEU A 109 -4.38 4.44 7.25
C LEU A 109 -4.84 2.98 7.31
N ILE A 110 -6.09 2.74 7.72
CA ILE A 110 -6.69 1.39 7.75
C ILE A 110 -6.70 0.79 6.34
N LEU A 111 -7.13 1.56 5.33
CA LEU A 111 -7.10 1.11 3.95
C LEU A 111 -5.68 0.78 3.49
N GLY A 112 -4.70 1.61 3.87
CA GLY A 112 -3.28 1.37 3.64
C GLY A 112 -2.82 0.04 4.22
N PHE A 113 -3.13 -0.25 5.49
CA PHE A 113 -2.77 -1.53 6.12
C PHE A 113 -3.43 -2.72 5.44
N LEU A 114 -4.68 -2.59 4.98
CA LEU A 114 -5.34 -3.63 4.20
C LEU A 114 -4.60 -3.91 2.89
N CYS A 115 -4.22 -2.85 2.15
CA CYS A 115 -3.43 -2.99 0.93
C CYS A 115 -2.06 -3.62 1.20
N ALA A 116 -1.38 -3.21 2.26
CA ALA A 116 -0.08 -3.75 2.68
C ALA A 116 -0.18 -5.22 3.09
N ALA A 117 -1.22 -5.61 3.83
CA ALA A 117 -1.46 -6.99 4.22
C ALA A 117 -1.70 -7.89 3.00
N VAL A 118 -2.53 -7.46 2.05
CA VAL A 118 -2.77 -8.18 0.79
C VAL A 118 -1.49 -8.30 -0.03
N TYR A 119 -0.72 -7.22 -0.14
CA TYR A 119 0.59 -7.23 -0.83
C TYR A 119 1.54 -8.24 -0.18
N ASN A 120 1.72 -8.18 1.14
CA ASN A 120 2.61 -9.07 1.87
C ASN A 120 2.18 -10.54 1.71
N PHE A 121 0.88 -10.82 1.73
CA PHE A 121 0.34 -12.16 1.48
C PHE A 121 0.74 -12.66 0.08
N VAL A 122 0.46 -11.88 -0.97
CA VAL A 122 0.76 -12.26 -2.36
C VAL A 122 2.26 -12.45 -2.59
N VAL A 123 3.10 -11.57 -2.03
CA VAL A 123 4.56 -11.71 -2.19
C VAL A 123 5.09 -12.92 -1.42
N CYS A 124 4.58 -13.18 -0.22
CA CYS A 124 5.01 -14.36 0.54
C CYS A 124 4.62 -15.66 -0.17
N GLU A 125 3.42 -15.73 -0.75
CA GLU A 125 2.96 -16.85 -1.57
C GLU A 125 3.89 -17.03 -2.79
N PHE A 126 4.16 -15.95 -3.52
CA PHE A 126 5.09 -15.98 -4.65
C PHE A 126 6.50 -16.47 -4.26
N VAL A 127 7.03 -16.02 -3.12
CA VAL A 127 8.36 -16.45 -2.63
C VAL A 127 8.34 -17.90 -2.16
N ALA A 128 7.23 -18.35 -1.57
CA ALA A 128 7.02 -19.73 -1.15
C ALA A 128 7.02 -20.68 -2.37
N ASP A 129 6.18 -20.40 -3.37
CA ASP A 129 6.08 -21.20 -4.60
C ASP A 129 7.44 -21.37 -5.28
N ARG A 130 8.21 -20.28 -5.38
CA ARG A 130 9.56 -20.32 -5.99
C ARG A 130 10.59 -21.08 -5.17
N ALA A 131 10.38 -21.21 -3.87
CA ALA A 131 11.24 -22.02 -3.03
C ALA A 131 10.94 -23.51 -3.18
N GLU A 132 9.68 -23.88 -3.38
CA GLU A 132 9.27 -25.26 -3.66
C GLU A 132 9.81 -25.75 -5.01
N ASP A 133 9.77 -24.90 -6.05
CA ASP A 133 10.35 -25.20 -7.38
C ASP A 133 11.87 -25.46 -7.35
N SER A 134 12.56 -25.03 -6.29
CA SER A 134 14.02 -25.11 -6.14
C SER A 134 14.52 -26.31 -5.32
N LEU A 135 13.59 -27.09 -4.74
CA LEU A 135 13.86 -28.29 -3.95
C LEU A 135 13.75 -29.57 -4.80
#